data_AF-A0A7Z8VGA6-F1
#
_entry.id   AF-A0A7Z8VGA6-F1
#
_cell.length_a   1.000
_cell.length_b   1.000
_cell.length_c   1.000
_cell.angle_alpha   90.00
_cell.angle_beta   90.00
_cell.angle_gamma   90.00
#
_symmetry.space_group_name_H-M   'P 1'
#
loop_
_entity.id
_entity.type
_entity.pdbx_description
1 polymer ?
#
loop_
_entity_poly.entity_id
_entity_poly.type
_entity_poly.pdbx_seq_one_letter_code
_entity_poly.pdbx_strand_id
1 'polypeptide(L)'
;HEKLAEQLETKVYFAHPYASWERGLNENTNGLIRQYFVKGSSFEEIRGEEVEAVMNNLNHRPRKTLNYDTPHAVFFHNNKREAA
;
A
#
# COMPACT_ATOMS: atom_id res chain seq x y z
N HIS A 1 2.72 20.94 1.05
CA HIS A 1 3.53 19.86 1.62
C HIS A 1 4.31 20.34 2.83
N GLU A 2 4.88 21.56 2.82
CA GLU A 2 5.52 22.18 3.99
C GLU A 2 4.60 22.26 5.23
N LYS A 3 3.39 22.82 5.10
CA LYS A 3 2.42 22.86 6.21
C LYS A 3 2.05 21.49 6.77
N LEU A 4 1.91 20.49 5.90
CA LEU A 4 1.61 19.10 6.29
C LEU A 4 2.79 18.47 7.04
N ALA A 5 4.01 18.72 6.56
CA ALA A 5 5.25 18.26 7.17
C ALA A 5 5.42 18.81 8.59
N GLU A 6 5.14 20.11 8.77
CA GLU A 6 5.18 20.78 10.08
C GLU A 6 4.12 20.20 11.03
N GLN A 7 2.86 20.10 10.59
CA GLN A 7 1.77 19.60 11.44
C GLN A 7 1.93 18.13 11.87
N LEU A 8 2.53 17.30 11.03
CA LEU A 8 2.74 15.87 11.29
C LEU A 8 4.15 15.55 11.79
N GLU A 9 4.99 16.56 12.02
CA GLU A 9 6.41 16.43 12.38
C GLU A 9 7.16 15.42 11.50
N THR A 10 6.89 15.44 10.20
CA THR A 10 7.37 14.44 9.24
C THR A 10 8.13 15.05 8.07
N LYS A 11 9.01 14.26 7.45
CA LYS A 11 9.76 14.67 6.26
C LYS A 11 8.96 14.35 5.00
N VAL A 12 8.95 15.26 4.04
CA VAL A 12 8.34 15.04 2.72
C VAL A 12 9.43 14.88 1.68
N TYR A 13 9.26 13.86 0.83
CA TYR A 13 10.16 13.54 -0.27
C TYR A 13 9.39 13.55 -1.59
N PHE A 14 10.06 13.97 -2.66
CA PHE A 14 9.52 13.95 -4.02
C PHE A 14 10.38 13.07 -4.92
N ALA A 15 9.75 12.36 -5.85
CA ALA A 15 10.45 11.69 -6.92
C ALA A 15 10.92 12.71 -7.96
N HIS A 16 12.08 12.47 -8.57
CA HIS A 16 12.63 13.26 -9.66
C HIS A 16 11.72 13.17 -10.90
N PRO A 17 11.62 14.24 -11.70
CA PRO A 17 10.94 14.19 -12.99
C PRO A 17 11.47 13.04 -13.85
N TYR A 18 10.57 12.30 -14.50
CA TYR A 18 10.88 11.14 -15.35
C TYR A 18 11.55 9.95 -14.64
N ALA A 19 11.60 9.94 -13.31
CA ALA A 19 12.15 8.85 -12.51
C ALA A 19 11.06 7.94 -11.90
N SER A 20 10.28 7.25 -12.74
CA SER A 20 9.18 6.38 -12.26
C SER A 20 9.66 5.27 -11.33
N TRP A 21 10.90 4.80 -11.48
CA TRP A 21 11.50 3.75 -10.63
C TRP A 21 11.59 4.15 -9.16
N GLU A 22 11.66 5.45 -8.83
CA GLU A 22 11.66 5.93 -7.43
C GLU A 22 10.31 5.71 -6.73
N ARG A 23 9.28 5.31 -7.48
CA ARG A 23 7.94 5.01 -6.99
C ARG A 23 7.48 3.59 -7.34
N GLY A 24 8.41 2.69 -7.66
CA GLY A 24 8.07 1.34 -8.16
C GLY A 24 7.10 0.56 -7.26
N LEU A 25 7.23 0.66 -5.93
CA LEU A 25 6.31 0.00 -5.00
C LEU A 25 4.89 0.58 -5.06
N ASN A 26 4.77 1.91 -5.18
CA ASN A 26 3.48 2.58 -5.30
C ASN A 26 2.79 2.19 -6.61
N GLU A 27 3.55 2.11 -7.71
CA GLU A 27 3.04 1.68 -9.00
C GLU A 27 2.57 0.21 -8.98
N ASN A 28 3.35 -0.68 -8.35
CA ASN A 28 2.94 -2.07 -8.14
C ASN A 28 1.65 -2.17 -7.33
N THR A 29 1.55 -1.41 -6.23
CA THR A 29 0.38 -1.40 -5.35
C THR A 29 -0.86 -0.89 -6.07
N ASN A 30 -0.73 0.18 -6.87
CA ASN A 30 -1.81 0.69 -7.70
C ASN A 30 -2.30 -0.35 -8.72
N GLY A 31 -1.38 -1.15 -9.28
CA GLY A 31 -1.74 -2.28 -10.15
C GLY A 31 -2.61 -3.34 -9.46
N LEU A 32 -2.36 -3.60 -8.18
CA LEU A 32 -3.15 -4.54 -7.39
C LEU A 32 -4.53 -3.98 -7.03
N ILE A 33 -4.61 -2.70 -6.66
CA ILE A 33 -5.89 -2.02 -6.39
C ILE A 33 -6.80 -2.07 -7.62
N ARG A 34 -6.22 -1.91 -8.82
CA ARG A 34 -6.95 -2.01 -10.10
C ARG A 34 -7.52 -3.39 -10.42
N GLN A 35 -7.13 -4.44 -9.70
CA GLN A 35 -7.79 -5.75 -9.79
C GLN A 35 -9.18 -5.74 -9.16
N TYR A 36 -9.44 -4.79 -8.24
CA TYR A 36 -10.71 -4.63 -7.55
C TYR A 36 -11.53 -3.47 -8.12
N PHE A 37 -10.88 -2.33 -8.37
CA PHE A 37 -11.50 -1.14 -8.96
C PHE A 37 -11.00 -0.97 -10.40
N VAL A 38 -11.78 -1.48 -11.35
CA VAL A 38 -11.40 -1.46 -12.77
C VAL A 38 -11.20 -0.02 -13.24
N LYS A 39 -10.24 0.18 -14.15
CA LYS A 39 -9.98 1.50 -14.72
C LYS A 39 -11.25 2.03 -15.38
N GLY A 40 -11.68 3.23 -14.99
CA GLY A 40 -12.89 3.87 -15.51
C GLY A 40 -14.11 3.75 -14.60
N SER A 41 -14.04 2.99 -13.49
CA SER A 41 -15.04 3.06 -12.43
C SER A 41 -15.14 4.47 -11.86
N SER A 42 -16.36 4.95 -11.63
CA SER A 42 -16.54 6.21 -10.90
C SER A 42 -16.17 6.02 -9.43
N PHE A 43 -15.50 7.00 -8.84
CA PHE A 43 -15.24 7.02 -7.40
C PHE A 43 -16.49 7.35 -6.59
N GLU A 44 -17.54 7.91 -7.20
CA GLU A 44 -18.84 8.12 -6.53
C GLU A 44 -19.54 6.79 -6.23
N GLU A 45 -19.25 5.75 -7.02
CA GLU A 45 -19.85 4.42 -6.89
C GLU A 45 -19.09 3.53 -5.90
N ILE A 46 -17.85 3.91 -5.54
CA ILE A 46 -17.02 3.14 -4.62
C ILE A 46 -17.33 3.56 -3.19
N ARG A 47 -17.86 2.62 -2.41
CA ARG A 47 -18.17 2.87 -1.00
C ARG A 47 -16.95 2.71 -0.11
N GLY A 48 -16.98 3.40 1.04
CA GLY A 48 -15.93 3.30 2.05
C GLY A 48 -15.68 1.87 2.52
N GLU A 49 -16.74 1.07 2.70
CA GLU A 49 -16.59 -0.32 3.14
C GLU A 49 -15.90 -1.19 2.07
N GLU A 50 -16.09 -0.88 0.78
CA GLU A 50 -15.43 -1.58 -0.32
C GLU A 50 -13.94 -1.25 -0.33
N VAL A 51 -13.57 0.01 -0.11
CA VAL A 51 -12.17 0.42 0.02
C VAL A 51 -11.51 -0.30 1.20
N GLU A 52 -12.17 -0.33 2.35
CA GLU A 52 -11.66 -1.01 3.54
C GLU A 52 -11.48 -2.52 3.32
N ALA A 53 -12.46 -3.18 2.68
CA ALA A 53 -12.36 -4.59 2.33
C ALA A 53 -11.17 -4.87 1.39
N VAL A 54 -10.95 -4.03 0.38
CA VAL A 54 -9.81 -4.14 -0.54
C VAL A 54 -8.48 -3.91 0.20
N MET A 55 -8.41 -2.89 1.05
CA MET A 55 -7.24 -2.63 1.89
C MET A 55 -6.91 -3.83 2.77
N ASN A 56 -7.90 -4.39 3.46
CA ASN A 56 -7.74 -5.57 4.30
C ASN A 56 -7.25 -6.77 3.49
N ASN A 57 -7.84 -7.03 2.32
CA ASN A 57 -7.40 -8.11 1.43
C ASN A 57 -5.93 -7.93 0.99
N LEU A 58 -5.53 -6.71 0.60
CA LEU A 58 -4.17 -6.44 0.13
C LEU A 58 -3.12 -6.50 1.25
N ASN A 59 -3.48 -6.08 2.46
CA ASN A 59 -2.62 -6.11 3.64
C ASN A 59 -2.46 -7.53 4.22
N HIS A 60 -3.44 -8.41 4.02
CA HIS A 60 -3.38 -9.83 4.44
C HIS A 60 -2.99 -10.78 3.30
N ARG A 61 -2.69 -10.27 2.10
CA ARG A 61 -2.21 -11.08 0.97
C ARG A 61 -0.72 -11.39 1.13
N PRO A 62 -0.31 -12.68 1.19
CA PRO A 62 1.10 -13.09 1.18
C PRO A 62 1.91 -12.46 0.05
N ARG A 63 3.13 -11.99 0.34
CA ARG A 63 4.04 -11.39 -0.65
C ARG A 63 5.31 -12.21 -0.77
N LYS A 64 5.67 -12.58 -2.01
CA LYS A 64 6.94 -13.27 -2.29
C LYS A 64 8.16 -12.49 -1.77
N THR A 65 8.15 -11.16 -1.88
CA THR A 65 9.20 -10.26 -1.38
C THR A 65 9.33 -10.24 0.14
N LEU A 66 8.32 -10.74 0.87
CA LEU A 66 8.29 -10.87 2.32
C LEU A 66 8.39 -12.34 2.75
N ASN A 67 9.05 -13.20 1.96
CA ASN A 67 9.11 -14.65 2.23
C ASN A 67 7.73 -15.31 2.41
N TYR A 68 6.75 -14.84 1.66
CA TYR A 68 5.34 -15.26 1.73
C TYR A 68 4.62 -14.90 3.04
N ASP A 69 5.19 -14.03 3.88
CA ASP A 69 4.44 -13.40 4.97
C ASP A 69 3.52 -12.29 4.43
N THR A 70 2.58 -11.85 5.26
CA THR A 70 1.64 -10.77 4.91
C THR A 70 2.21 -9.40 5.33
N PRO A 71 1.94 -8.32 4.56
CA PRO A 71 2.32 -6.98 4.96
C PRO A 71 1.85 -6.62 6.37
N HIS A 72 0.62 -7.02 6.73
CA HIS A 72 0.07 -6.83 8.07
C HIS A 72 0.94 -7.50 9.14
N ALA A 73 1.28 -8.78 8.97
CA ALA A 73 2.06 -9.52 9.96
C ALA A 73 3.46 -8.92 10.18
N VAL A 74 4.12 -8.51 9.09
CA VAL A 74 5.45 -7.89 9.14
C VAL A 74 5.38 -6.50 9.79
N PHE A 75 4.38 -5.69 9.45
CA PHE A 75 4.25 -4.33 9.97
C PHE A 75 3.99 -4.31 11.48
N PHE A 76 3.03 -5.12 11.95
CA PHE A 76 2.65 -5.19 13.36
C PHE A 76 3.54 -6.11 14.21
N HIS A 77 4.64 -6.63 13.67
CA HIS A 77 5.61 -7.47 14.38
C HIS A 77 4.99 -8.66 15.13
N ASN A 78 4.21 -9.49 14.44
CA ASN A 78 3.94 -10.85 14.92
C ASN A 78 5.11 -11.77 14.53
N ASN A 79 6.31 -11.50 15.08
CA ASN A 79 7.43 -12.43 15.01
C ASN A 79 7.14 -13.66 15.88
N LYS A 80 6.38 -14.62 15.35
CA LYS A 80 6.44 -16.01 15.79
C LYS A 80 6.95 -16.85 14.63
N ARG A 81 8.27 -16.87 14.47
CA ARG A 81 8.96 -17.99 13.85
C ARG A 81 9.81 -18.65 14.93
N GLU A 82 9.19 -19.54 15.70
CA GLU A 82 9.95 -20.65 16.29
C GLU A 82 10.15 -21.69 15.18
N ALA A 83 11.38 -22.18 15.11
CA ALA A 83 11.91 -23.00 14.05
C ALA A 83 11.16 -24.33 13.87
N ALA A 84 11.14 -24.81 12.62
CA ALA A 84 10.96 -26.22 12.29
C ALA A 84 12.12 -26.64 11.37
#